data_AF-A0A936HVI1-F1
#
_entry.id   AF-A0A936HVI1-F1
#
_cell.length_a   1.000
_cell.length_b   1.000
_cell.length_c   1.000
_cell.angle_alpha   90.00
_cell.angle_beta   90.00
_cell.angle_gamma   90.00
#
_symmetry.space_group_name_H-M   'P 1'
#
loop_
_entity.id
_entity.type
_entity.pdbx_description
1 polymer ?
#
loop_
_entity_poly.entity_id
_entity_poly.type
_entity_poly.pdbx_seq_one_letter_code
_entity_poly.pdbx_strand_id
1 'polypeptide(L)'
;MSQSDYDFEYSWEDLKPVRPMFVTVLVVQTLGLVAGVLFGHGGVWAERAFVWGAIATFLGYLLGLWVQAVMLPGSLERNGVLVRRLGLLSAGFGMFGLLFPWLD
;
A
#
# COMPACT_ATOMS: atom_id res chain seq x y z
N MET A 1 28.93 15.59 16.79
CA MET A 1 28.03 16.73 16.52
C MET A 1 26.79 16.19 15.80
N SER A 2 25.62 16.66 16.24
CA SER A 2 24.21 16.39 15.87
C SER A 2 23.64 14.97 16.07
N GLN A 3 23.10 14.77 17.27
CA GLN A 3 21.84 14.04 17.49
C GLN A 3 20.70 14.70 16.69
N SER A 4 19.74 13.86 16.27
CA SER A 4 18.38 14.15 15.78
C SER A 4 18.21 14.97 14.49
N ASP A 5 18.16 14.29 13.35
CA ASP A 5 17.38 14.72 12.16
C ASP A 5 16.48 13.56 11.69
N TYR A 6 15.89 12.85 12.66
CA TYR A 6 14.82 11.87 12.44
C TYR A 6 13.46 12.44 12.82
N ASP A 7 13.28 13.76 12.70
CA ASP A 7 11.95 14.35 12.62
C ASP A 7 11.43 14.09 11.20
N PHE A 8 10.95 12.87 10.99
CA PHE A 8 10.13 12.54 9.83
C PHE A 8 8.74 13.19 10.00
N GLU A 9 8.68 14.51 10.00
CA GLU A 9 7.43 15.22 9.72
C GLU A 9 7.13 15.06 8.23
N TYR A 10 6.67 13.87 7.84
CA TYR A 10 6.09 13.68 6.51
C TYR A 10 4.78 14.46 6.47
N SER A 11 4.84 15.64 5.88
CA SER A 11 3.66 16.46 5.65
C SER A 11 2.84 15.88 4.51
N TRP A 12 1.53 16.10 4.53
CA TRP A 12 0.65 15.82 3.39
C TRP A 12 1.17 16.49 2.10
N GLU A 13 1.95 17.56 2.23
CA GLU A 13 2.60 18.27 1.14
C GLU A 13 3.74 17.49 0.47
N ASP A 14 4.48 16.68 1.21
CA ASP A 14 5.57 15.84 0.67
C ASP A 14 5.03 14.67 -0.15
N LEU A 15 3.77 14.30 0.09
CA LEU A 15 3.04 13.33 -0.71
C LEU A 15 2.47 13.93 -2.01
N LYS A 16 2.42 15.26 -2.21
CA LYS A 16 1.90 15.89 -3.44
C LYS A 16 2.32 15.17 -4.74
N PRO A 17 3.59 14.78 -4.95
CA PRO A 17 4.01 14.12 -6.19
C PRO A 17 3.46 12.70 -6.40
N VAL A 18 3.00 12.00 -5.36
CA VAL A 18 2.46 10.62 -5.44
C VAL A 18 1.11 10.47 -4.71
N ARG A 19 0.43 11.58 -4.42
CA ARG A 19 -0.79 11.62 -3.60
C ARG A 19 -1.93 10.79 -4.21
N PRO A 20 -2.24 10.88 -5.52
CA PRO A 20 -3.25 10.01 -6.13
C PRO A 20 -2.97 8.52 -5.92
N MET A 21 -1.72 8.09 -6.11
CA MET A 21 -1.29 6.72 -5.85
C MET A 21 -1.52 6.33 -4.38
N PHE A 22 -1.05 7.16 -3.44
CA PHE A 22 -1.16 6.88 -2.01
C PHE A 22 -2.62 6.78 -1.54
N VAL A 23 -3.47 7.71 -1.98
CA VAL A 23 -4.91 7.69 -1.67
C VAL A 23 -5.57 6.44 -2.25
N THR A 24 -5.22 6.06 -3.48
CA THR A 24 -5.75 4.85 -4.12
C THR A 24 -5.39 3.59 -3.33
N VAL A 25 -4.13 3.49 -2.89
CA VAL A 25 -3.67 2.38 -2.05
C VAL A 25 -4.46 2.31 -0.75
N LEU A 26 -4.62 3.45 -0.05
CA LEU A 26 -5.38 3.49 1.22
C LEU A 26 -6.83 3.08 1.04
N VAL A 27 -7.51 3.56 0.00
CA VAL A 27 -8.91 3.23 -0.25
C VAL A 27 -9.05 1.74 -0.56
N VAL A 28 -8.25 1.20 -1.48
CA VAL A 28 -8.33 -0.21 -1.86
C VAL A 28 -7.93 -1.12 -0.71
N GLN A 29 -6.88 -0.78 0.05
CA GLN A 29 -6.48 -1.50 1.26
C GLN A 29 -7.62 -1.53 2.29
N THR A 30 -8.27 -0.39 2.54
CA THR A 30 -9.41 -0.30 3.46
C THR A 30 -10.56 -1.18 3.01
N LEU A 31 -10.89 -1.18 1.71
CA LEU A 31 -11.90 -2.07 1.15
C LEU A 31 -11.51 -3.55 1.30
N GLY A 32 -10.23 -3.89 1.12
CA GLY A 32 -9.70 -5.22 1.38
C GLY A 32 -9.85 -5.65 2.83
N LEU A 33 -9.49 -4.79 3.79
CA LEU A 33 -9.67 -5.05 5.22
C LEU A 33 -11.14 -5.36 5.53
N VAL A 34 -12.06 -4.49 5.06
CA VAL A 34 -13.51 -4.67 5.25
C VAL A 34 -14.00 -5.95 4.58
N ALA A 35 -13.57 -6.24 3.36
CA ALA A 35 -13.93 -7.46 2.66
C ALA A 35 -13.43 -8.72 3.39
N GLY A 36 -12.23 -8.70 3.96
CA GLY A 36 -11.69 -9.79 4.77
C GLY A 36 -12.52 -10.04 6.03
N VAL A 37 -12.98 -9.00 6.70
CA VAL A 37 -13.85 -9.14 7.87
C VAL A 37 -15.22 -9.72 7.50
N LEU A 38 -15.81 -9.24 6.40
CA LEU A 38 -17.18 -9.61 6.01
C LEU A 38 -17.28 -10.96 5.26
N PHE A 39 -16.28 -11.29 4.44
CA PHE A 39 -16.33 -12.42 3.52
C PHE A 39 -15.18 -13.41 3.72
N GLY A 40 -14.22 -13.12 4.61
CA GLY A 40 -13.12 -14.04 4.91
C GLY A 40 -13.61 -15.30 5.63
N HIS A 41 -13.06 -16.44 5.24
CA HIS A 41 -13.34 -17.74 5.82
C HIS A 41 -12.07 -18.29 6.51
N GLY A 42 -12.23 -18.95 7.67
CA GLY A 42 -11.10 -19.45 8.47
C GLY A 42 -10.42 -18.38 9.35
N GLY A 43 -9.77 -18.78 10.44
CA GLY A 43 -9.06 -17.87 11.36
C GLY A 43 -9.95 -16.90 12.15
N VAL A 44 -9.34 -16.03 12.96
CA VAL A 44 -10.04 -14.93 13.65
C VAL A 44 -10.24 -13.72 12.72
N TRP A 45 -11.20 -12.85 13.04
CA TRP A 45 -11.53 -11.69 12.19
C TRP A 45 -10.32 -10.79 11.89
N ALA A 46 -9.38 -10.66 12.84
CA ALA A 46 -8.17 -9.87 12.69
C ALA A 46 -7.20 -10.45 11.65
N GLU A 47 -7.04 -11.77 11.62
CA GLU A 47 -6.21 -12.47 10.63
C GLU A 47 -6.79 -12.32 9.22
N ARG A 48 -8.10 -12.51 9.09
CA ARG A 48 -8.80 -12.35 7.81
C ARG A 48 -8.67 -10.93 7.28
N ALA A 49 -8.87 -9.93 8.15
CA ALA A 49 -8.66 -8.54 7.81
C ALA A 49 -7.23 -8.32 7.32
N PHE A 50 -6.24 -8.78 8.09
CA PHE A 50 -4.82 -8.61 7.76
C PHE A 50 -4.47 -9.22 6.40
N VAL A 51 -4.84 -10.48 6.13
CA VAL A 51 -4.55 -11.18 4.88
C VAL A 51 -5.18 -10.45 3.68
N TRP A 52 -6.47 -10.14 3.77
CA TRP A 52 -7.17 -9.46 2.67
C TRP A 52 -6.68 -8.02 2.46
N GLY A 53 -6.36 -7.30 3.54
CA GLY A 53 -5.74 -5.99 3.47
C GLY A 53 -4.36 -6.03 2.83
N ALA A 54 -3.55 -7.04 3.14
CA ALA A 54 -2.23 -7.23 2.57
C ALA A 54 -2.29 -7.50 1.05
N ILE A 55 -3.19 -8.38 0.60
CA ILE A 55 -3.44 -8.63 -0.83
C ILE A 55 -3.95 -7.36 -1.52
N ALA A 56 -4.93 -6.68 -0.93
CA ALA A 56 -5.50 -5.45 -1.47
C ALA A 56 -4.48 -4.30 -1.53
N THR A 57 -3.46 -4.28 -0.67
CA THR A 57 -2.38 -3.29 -0.71
C THR A 57 -1.62 -3.36 -2.04
N PHE A 58 -1.33 -4.57 -2.52
CA PHE A 58 -0.64 -4.77 -3.79
C PHE A 58 -1.53 -4.38 -4.99
N LEU A 59 -2.79 -4.81 -4.98
CA LEU A 59 -3.75 -4.43 -6.01
C LEU A 59 -3.99 -2.91 -6.04
N GLY A 60 -4.10 -2.30 -4.87
CA GLY A 60 -4.21 -0.85 -4.70
C GLY A 60 -2.99 -0.10 -5.19
N TYR A 61 -1.79 -0.68 -5.04
CA TYR A 61 -0.57 -0.10 -5.60
C TYR A 61 -0.58 -0.14 -7.14
N LEU A 62 -0.94 -1.27 -7.75
CA LEU A 62 -1.05 -1.37 -9.21
C LEU A 62 -2.09 -0.41 -9.78
N LEU A 63 -3.26 -0.32 -9.14
CA LEU A 63 -4.30 0.63 -9.51
C LEU A 63 -3.82 2.08 -9.28
N GLY A 64 -3.13 2.32 -8.18
CA GLY A 64 -2.55 3.63 -7.83
C GLY A 64 -1.52 4.09 -8.85
N LEU A 65 -0.67 3.21 -9.39
CA LEU A 65 0.24 3.51 -10.49
C LEU A 65 -0.53 3.99 -11.73
N TRP A 66 -1.59 3.28 -12.08
CA TRP A 66 -2.42 3.64 -13.23
C TRP A 66 -3.13 4.99 -13.03
N VAL A 67 -3.77 5.19 -11.88
CA VAL A 67 -4.41 6.46 -11.52
C VAL A 67 -3.41 7.61 -11.53
N GLN A 68 -2.21 7.39 -10.98
CA GLN A 68 -1.13 8.37 -10.96
C GLN A 68 -0.63 8.71 -12.37
N ALA A 69 -0.45 7.71 -13.24
CA ALA A 69 -0.02 7.90 -14.62
C ALA A 69 -1.02 8.75 -15.42
N VAL A 70 -2.32 8.56 -15.17
CA VAL A 70 -3.40 9.31 -15.84
C VAL A 70 -3.55 10.73 -15.27
N MET A 71 -3.53 10.88 -13.94
CA MET A 71 -3.76 12.18 -13.29
C MET A 71 -2.54 13.11 -13.33
N LEU A 72 -1.33 12.57 -13.25
CA LEU A 72 -0.07 13.32 -13.17
C LEU A 72 1.00 12.66 -14.05
N PRO A 73 0.89 12.75 -15.38
CA PRO A 73 1.85 12.16 -16.30
C PRO A 73 3.26 12.70 -16.05
N GLY A 74 4.27 11.82 -16.10
CA GLY A 74 5.68 12.17 -15.82
C GLY A 74 6.06 12.23 -14.33
N SER A 75 5.08 12.21 -13.41
CA SER A 75 5.38 12.18 -11.97
C SER A 75 6.03 10.88 -11.50
N LEU A 76 5.70 9.75 -12.14
CA LEU A 76 6.22 8.43 -11.79
C LEU A 76 7.72 8.31 -12.05
N GLU A 77 8.20 8.78 -13.20
CA GLU A 77 9.64 8.75 -13.54
C GLU A 77 10.43 9.69 -12.63
N ARG A 78 9.88 10.89 -12.36
CA ARG A 78 10.51 11.88 -11.48
C ARG A 78 10.62 11.40 -10.03
N ASN A 79 9.78 10.46 -9.60
CA ASN A 79 9.74 9.91 -8.24
C ASN A 79 10.03 8.40 -8.21
N GLY A 80 10.73 7.87 -9.20
CA GLY A 80 10.89 6.43 -9.41
C GLY A 80 11.44 5.66 -8.20
N VAL A 81 12.30 6.27 -7.38
CA VAL A 81 12.82 5.64 -6.14
C VAL A 81 11.71 5.39 -5.12
N LEU A 82 10.85 6.39 -4.88
CA LEU A 82 9.73 6.28 -3.94
C LEU A 82 8.70 5.27 -4.44
N VAL A 83 8.34 5.37 -5.72
CA VAL A 83 7.42 4.43 -6.38
C VAL A 83 7.94 2.99 -6.26
N ARG A 84 9.24 2.76 -6.54
CA ARG A 84 9.85 1.43 -6.43
C ARG A 84 9.88 0.90 -5.00
N ARG A 85 10.18 1.74 -4.01
CA ARG A 85 10.14 1.34 -2.58
C ARG A 85 8.73 0.95 -2.15
N LEU A 86 7.72 1.74 -2.53
CA LEU A 86 6.31 1.42 -2.26
C LEU A 86 5.87 0.16 -3.02
N GLY A 87 6.37 -0.06 -4.22
CA GLY A 87 6.17 -1.29 -4.98
C GLY A 87 6.75 -2.52 -4.29
N LEU A 88 7.97 -2.42 -3.74
CA LEU A 88 8.60 -3.52 -3.00
C LEU A 88 7.84 -3.84 -1.70
N LEU A 89 7.43 -2.81 -0.95
CA LEU A 89 6.65 -2.99 0.28
C LEU A 89 5.30 -3.64 -0.03
N SER A 90 4.57 -3.10 -1.00
CA SER A 90 3.26 -3.63 -1.39
C SER A 90 3.35 -5.04 -1.97
N ALA A 91 4.37 -5.35 -2.77
CA ALA A 91 4.63 -6.71 -3.25
C ALA A 91 4.96 -7.67 -2.09
N GLY A 92 5.75 -7.21 -1.10
CA GLY A 92 6.03 -7.97 0.11
C GLY A 92 4.77 -8.33 0.89
N PHE A 93 3.89 -7.34 1.12
CA PHE A 93 2.58 -7.58 1.75
C PHE A 93 1.70 -8.52 0.92
N GLY A 94 1.60 -8.30 -0.40
CA GLY A 94 0.80 -9.16 -1.28
C GLY A 94 1.29 -10.60 -1.27
N MET A 95 2.60 -10.82 -1.38
CA MET A 95 3.22 -12.14 -1.31
C MET A 95 3.00 -12.79 0.06
N PHE A 96 3.16 -12.05 1.14
CA PHE A 96 2.87 -12.55 2.49
C PHE A 96 1.41 -12.98 2.62
N GLY A 97 0.46 -12.15 2.17
CA GLY A 97 -0.97 -12.49 2.22
C GLY A 97 -1.32 -13.75 1.42
N LEU A 98 -0.67 -13.98 0.28
CA LEU A 98 -0.86 -15.19 -0.53
C LEU A 98 -0.22 -16.44 0.10
N LEU A 99 0.90 -16.28 0.80
CA LEU A 99 1.62 -17.37 1.44
C LEU A 99 1.10 -17.71 2.84
N PHE A 100 0.34 -16.81 3.46
CA PHE A 100 -0.20 -16.97 4.81
C PHE A 100 -0.92 -18.31 5.04
N PRO A 101 -1.76 -18.83 4.12
CA PRO A 101 -2.44 -20.13 4.31
C PRO A 101 -1.50 -21.35 4.35
N TRP A 102 -0.23 -21.19 3.97
CA TRP A 102 0.78 -22.24 3.97
C TRP A 102 1.74 -22.14 5.17
N LEU A 103 1.62 -21.06 5.95
CA LEU A 103 2.43 -20.79 7.14
C LEU A 103 1.70 -21.12 8.45
N ASP A 104 0.41 -21.41 8.35
CA ASP A 104 -0.52 -21.80 9.42
C ASP A 104 -0.78 -23.32 9.34
#